data_AF-A0A8J6JA57-F1
#
_entry.id   AF-A0A8J6JA57-F1
#
_cell.length_a   1.000
_cell.length_b   1.000
_cell.length_c   1.000
_cell.angle_alpha   90.00
_cell.angle_beta   90.00
_cell.angle_gamma   90.00
#
_symmetry.space_group_name_H-M   'P 1'
#
loop_
_entity.id
_entity.type
_entity.pdbx_description
1 polymer ?
#
loop_
_entity_poly.entity_id
_entity_poly.type
_entity_poly.pdbx_seq_one_letter_code
_entity_poly.pdbx_strand_id
1 'polypeptide(L)'
;MAKRVRRYISELLQAYQEITGKTYTEIALDFDISLSNLYLYRTEQGNPTADTIDKIIDGIEKDCPEVIKKVPYPPEEDIAEEEGHGDL
;
A
#
# COMPACT_ATOMS: atom_id res chain seq x y z
N MET A 1 9.07 -10.02 -0.05
CA MET A 1 8.67 -8.85 0.78
C MET A 1 8.21 -7.64 -0.04
N ALA A 2 9.08 -7.03 -0.86
CA ALA A 2 8.78 -5.74 -1.53
C ALA A 2 7.56 -5.73 -2.46
N LYS A 3 7.23 -6.84 -3.14
CA LYS A 3 6.01 -6.92 -3.97
C LYS A 3 4.73 -6.94 -3.13
N ARG A 4 4.75 -7.61 -1.97
CA ARG A 4 3.59 -7.68 -1.05
C ARG A 4 3.29 -6.29 -0.45
N VAL A 5 4.32 -5.59 0.03
CA VAL A 5 4.17 -4.25 0.59
C VAL A 5 3.64 -3.27 -0.46
N ARG A 6 4.16 -3.29 -1.69
CA ARG A 6 3.69 -2.41 -2.77
C ARG A 6 2.22 -2.64 -3.12
N ARG A 7 1.81 -3.90 -3.23
CA ARG A 7 0.40 -4.27 -3.44
C ARG A 7 -0.48 -3.80 -2.28
N TYR A 8 -0.06 -4.06 -1.04
CA TYR A 8 -0.80 -3.66 0.15
C TYR A 8 -1.04 -2.15 0.21
N ILE A 9 0.01 -1.35 -0.04
CA ILE A 9 -0.11 0.12 -0.08
C ILE A 9 -1.03 0.54 -1.23
N SER A 10 -0.93 -0.07 -2.40
CA SER A 10 -1.83 0.23 -3.53
C SER A 10 -3.31 -0.01 -3.17
N GLU A 11 -3.61 -1.15 -2.55
CA GLU A 11 -4.96 -1.52 -2.13
C GLU A 11 -5.50 -0.60 -1.02
N LEU A 12 -4.66 -0.21 -0.05
CA LEU A 12 -5.01 0.78 0.97
C LEU A 12 -5.38 2.14 0.36
N LEU A 13 -4.56 2.64 -0.56
CA LEU A 13 -4.79 3.93 -1.24
C LEU A 13 -6.07 3.90 -2.08
N GLN A 14 -6.36 2.77 -2.74
CA GLN A 14 -7.60 2.58 -3.48
C GLN A 14 -8.81 2.57 -2.54
N ALA A 15 -8.78 1.77 -1.48
CA ALA A 15 -9.89 1.67 -0.53
C ALA A 15 -10.17 3.01 0.18
N TYR A 16 -9.12 3.74 0.55
CA TYR A 16 -9.24 5.09 1.12
C TYR A 16 -9.89 6.06 0.14
N GLN A 17 -9.51 6.03 -1.14
CA GLN A 17 -10.14 6.85 -2.18
C GLN A 17 -11.62 6.50 -2.36
N GLU A 18 -11.96 5.21 -2.42
CA GLU A 18 -13.34 4.75 -2.61
C GLU A 18 -14.27 5.18 -1.47
N ILE A 19 -13.76 5.21 -0.22
CA ILE A 19 -14.53 5.64 0.94
C ILE A 19 -14.66 7.17 1.00
N THR A 20 -13.55 7.88 0.79
CA THR A 20 -13.52 9.34 0.99
C THR A 20 -14.02 10.12 -0.22
N GLY A 21 -13.97 9.55 -1.43
CA GLY A 21 -14.24 10.25 -2.69
C GLY A 21 -13.21 11.33 -3.04
N LYS A 22 -12.12 11.44 -2.28
CA LYS A 22 -11.08 12.47 -2.44
C LYS A 22 -10.31 12.29 -3.76
N THR A 23 -9.85 13.40 -4.32
CA THR A 23 -8.92 13.41 -5.46
C THR A 23 -7.53 12.95 -5.03
N TYR A 24 -6.70 12.51 -5.97
CA TYR A 24 -5.31 12.12 -5.66
C TYR A 24 -4.50 13.27 -5.06
N THR A 25 -4.79 14.51 -5.44
CA THR A 25 -4.12 15.67 -4.85
C THR A 25 -4.47 15.82 -3.37
N GLU A 26 -5.74 15.67 -3.01
CA GLU A 26 -6.19 15.73 -1.61
C GLU A 26 -5.61 14.57 -0.79
N ILE A 27 -5.61 13.36 -1.34
CA ILE A 27 -5.02 12.18 -0.67
C ILE A 27 -3.51 12.36 -0.43
N ALA A 28 -2.78 12.91 -1.41
CA ALA A 28 -1.35 13.18 -1.24
C ALA A 28 -1.10 14.19 -0.12
N LEU A 29 -1.98 15.18 0.05
CA LEU A 29 -1.93 16.15 1.13
C LEU A 29 -2.28 15.53 2.49
N ASP A 30 -3.30 14.67 2.56
CA ASP A 30 -3.68 13.97 3.79
C ASP A 30 -2.51 13.18 4.39
N PHE A 31 -1.72 12.53 3.52
CA PHE A 31 -0.60 11.67 3.92
C PHE A 31 0.75 12.38 3.93
N ASP A 32 0.81 13.69 3.64
CA ASP A 32 2.07 14.44 3.53
C ASP A 32 3.12 13.73 2.65
N ILE A 33 2.67 13.32 1.45
CA ILE A 33 3.52 12.73 0.41
C ILE A 33 3.38 13.52 -0.89
N SER A 34 4.38 13.42 -1.77
CA SER A 34 4.27 14.06 -3.08
C SER A 34 3.20 13.35 -3.94
N LEU A 35 2.49 14.12 -4.75
CA LEU A 35 1.52 13.58 -5.71
C LEU A 35 2.16 12.56 -6.67
N SER A 36 3.41 12.82 -7.10
CA SER A 36 4.16 11.88 -7.94
C SER A 36 4.41 10.54 -7.24
N ASN A 37 4.77 10.54 -5.95
CA ASN A 37 4.95 9.31 -5.18
C ASN A 37 3.64 8.56 -5.01
N LEU A 38 2.53 9.27 -4.73
CA LEU A 38 1.20 8.66 -4.64
C LEU A 38 0.86 7.89 -5.94
N TYR A 39 1.10 8.48 -7.12
CA TYR A 39 0.87 7.78 -8.40
C TYR A 39 1.74 6.53 -8.56
N LEU A 40 3.00 6.56 -8.13
CA LEU A 40 3.89 5.41 -8.18
C LEU A 40 3.42 4.30 -7.23
N TYR A 41 2.95 4.63 -6.04
CA TYR A 41 2.47 3.63 -5.07
C TYR A 41 1.18 2.96 -5.53
N ARG A 42 0.24 3.72 -6.12
CA ARG A 42 -1.00 3.19 -6.68
C ARG A 42 -0.82 2.25 -7.87
N THR A 43 0.32 2.34 -8.56
CA THR A 43 0.64 1.46 -9.70
C THR A 43 1.65 0.37 -9.32
N GLU A 44 1.96 0.23 -8.03
CA GLU A 44 2.96 -0.71 -7.50
C GLU A 44 4.38 -0.49 -8.05
N GLN A 45 4.65 0.66 -8.68
CA GLN A 45 5.94 1.00 -9.27
C GLN A 45 6.86 1.72 -8.28
N GLY A 46 6.31 2.32 -7.23
CA GLY A 46 7.08 3.00 -6.19
C GLY A 46 7.57 2.05 -5.11
N ASN A 47 8.66 2.42 -4.44
CA ASN A 47 9.17 1.74 -3.25
C ASN A 47 9.07 2.70 -2.05
N PRO A 48 7.95 2.72 -1.30
CA PRO A 48 7.78 3.63 -0.18
C PRO A 48 8.79 3.28 0.93
N THR A 49 9.33 4.32 1.59
CA THR A 49 10.15 4.13 2.80
C THR A 49 9.27 3.73 3.97
N ALA A 50 9.87 3.23 5.06
CA ALA A 50 9.16 2.99 6.31
C ALA A 50 8.39 4.24 6.77
N ASP A 51 9.07 5.40 6.85
CA ASP A 51 8.43 6.67 7.20
C ASP A 51 7.24 7.03 6.29
N THR A 52 7.32 6.69 5.00
CA THR A 52 6.21 6.95 4.06
C THR A 52 5.04 6.01 4.31
N ILE A 53 5.32 4.75 4.65
CA ILE A 53 4.29 3.77 5.02
C ILE A 53 3.59 4.24 6.29
N ASP A 54 4.35 4.64 7.31
CA ASP A 54 3.80 5.11 8.59
C ASP A 54 2.86 6.31 8.37
N LYS A 55 3.27 7.30 7.57
CA LYS A 55 2.40 8.44 7.21
C LYS A 55 1.08 8.01 6.57
N ILE A 56 1.11 7.04 5.66
CA ILE A 56 -0.09 6.52 4.99
C ILE A 56 -0.99 5.81 6.00
N ILE A 57 -0.41 4.95 6.84
CA ILE A 57 -1.17 4.21 7.86
C ILE A 57 -1.78 5.17 8.88
N ASP A 58 -1.01 6.09 9.43
CA ASP A 58 -1.47 7.10 10.40
C ASP A 58 -2.61 7.94 9.83
N GLY A 59 -2.49 8.38 8.57
CA GLY A 59 -3.54 9.14 7.90
C GLY A 59 -4.83 8.32 7.72
N ILE A 60 -4.71 7.05 7.35
CA ILE A 60 -5.85 6.15 7.22
C ILE A 60 -6.50 5.88 8.58
N GLU A 61 -5.73 5.57 9.62
CA GLU A 61 -6.25 5.29 10.96
C GLU A 61 -6.99 6.49 11.56
N LYS A 62 -6.52 7.70 11.25
CA LYS A 62 -7.14 8.95 11.70
C LYS A 62 -8.45 9.25 10.97
N ASP A 63 -8.47 9.15 9.64
CA ASP A 63 -9.58 9.64 8.83
C ASP A 63 -10.62 8.55 8.53
N CYS A 64 -10.19 7.31 8.25
CA CYS A 64 -11.05 6.18 7.84
C CYS A 64 -10.47 4.82 8.30
N PRO A 65 -10.44 4.52 9.61
CA PRO A 65 -9.82 3.30 10.15
C PRO A 65 -10.46 1.99 9.65
N GLU A 66 -11.68 2.05 9.10
CA GLU A 66 -12.33 0.91 8.45
C GLU A 66 -11.58 0.39 7.21
N VAL A 67 -10.74 1.21 6.57
CA VAL A 67 -9.89 0.81 5.45
C VAL A 67 -8.96 -0.33 5.85
N ILE A 68 -8.34 -0.24 7.03
CA ILE A 68 -7.43 -1.28 7.57
C ILE A 68 -8.16 -2.61 7.77
N LYS A 69 -9.45 -2.57 8.11
CA LYS A 69 -10.28 -3.77 8.25
C LYS A 69 -10.66 -4.38 6.91
N LYS A 70 -10.85 -3.55 5.88
CA LYS A 70 -11.19 -3.99 4.51
C LYS A 70 -10.00 -4.54 3.75
N VAL A 71 -8.82 -3.97 3.98
CA VAL A 71 -7.55 -4.38 3.37
C VAL A 71 -6.68 -4.96 4.49
N PRO A 72 -6.90 -6.22 4.91
CA PRO A 72 -6.02 -6.86 5.85
C PRO A 72 -4.63 -7.03 5.21
N TYR A 73 -3.57 -6.83 5.99
CA TYR A 73 -2.22 -7.16 5.52
C TYR A 73 -2.22 -8.64 5.11
N PRO A 74 -1.75 -8.98 3.89
CA PRO A 74 -1.83 -10.34 3.41
C PRO A 74 -1.11 -11.27 4.39
N PRO A 75 -1.68 -12.44 4.72
CA PRO A 75 -1.00 -13.41 5.56
C PRO A 75 0.35 -13.77 4.94
N GLU A 76 1.30 -14.17 5.78
CA GLU A 76 2.53 -14.80 5.32
C GLU A 76 2.16 -16.14 4.70
N GLU A 77 1.72 -16.15 3.44
CA GLU A 77 1.70 -17.39 2.66
C GLU A 77 3.15 -17.89 2.60
N ASP A 78 3.31 -19.13 3.06
CA ASP A 78 4.54 -19.92 3.01
C ASP A 78 5.20 -19.64 1.67
N ILE A 79 6.46 -19.21 1.74
CA ILE A 79 7.38 -19.36 0.63
C ILE A 79 7.34 -20.83 0.25
N ALA A 80 6.48 -21.20 -0.71
CA ALA A 80 6.74 -22.35 -1.54
C ALA A 80 8.12 -22.07 -2.10
N GLU A 81 9.12 -22.72 -1.51
CA GLU A 81 10.43 -22.87 -2.08
C GLU A 81 10.15 -23.18 -3.55
N GLU A 82 10.50 -22.28 -4.46
CA GLU A 82 10.60 -22.70 -5.83
C GLU A 82 11.60 -23.84 -5.79
N GLU A 83 11.09 -25.08 -5.91
CA GLU A 83 11.93 -26.22 -6.18
C GLU A 83 12.71 -25.82 -7.41
N GLY A 84 13.96 -25.45 -7.19
CA GLY A 84 14.95 -25.34 -8.23
C GLY A 84 14.96 -26.71 -8.87
N HIS A 85 14.26 -26.85 -9.99
CA HIS A 85 14.46 -27.96 -10.91
C HIS A 85 15.80 -27.70 -11.60
N GLY A 86 16.86 -27.83 -10.81
CA GLY A 86 18.24 -27.95 -11.22
C GLY A 86 18.58 -29.44 -11.24
N ASP A 87 18.66 -29.94 -12.47
CA ASP A 87 19.48 -31.04 -12.98
C ASP A 87 19.31 -32.44 -12.37
N LEU A 88 18.85 -33.37 -13.23
CA LEU A 88 19.69 -34.45 -13.78
C LEU A 88 19.21 -34.87 -15.18
#